data_AF-A0A2J5PM26-F1
#
_entry.id   AF-A0A2J5PM26-F1
#
_cell.length_a   1.000
_cell.length_b   1.000
_cell.length_c   1.000
_cell.angle_alpha   90.00
_cell.angle_beta   90.00
_cell.angle_gamma   90.00
#
_symmetry.space_group_name_H-M   'P 1'
#
loop_
_entity.id
_entity.type
_entity.pdbx_description
1 polymer ?
#
loop_
_entity_poly.entity_id
_entity_poly.type
_entity_poly.pdbx_seq_one_letter_code
_entity_poly.pdbx_strand_id
1 'polypeptide(L)' 'MEWIIGIIVLVFLAKLFKPSRCDVCGTGFKRNYYTWKIDGKKQHLCPNCNSKMKKRKSDISFKDRFG' A
#
# COMPACT_ATOMS: atom_id res chain seq x y z
N MET A 1 -5.93 -29.28 -21.66
CA MET A 1 -7.10 -28.39 -21.62
C MET A 1 -7.50 -27.99 -20.21
N GLU A 2 -7.39 -28.88 -19.22
CA GLU A 2 -7.82 -28.59 -17.84
C GLU A 2 -6.91 -27.62 -17.07
N TRP A 3 -5.58 -27.68 -17.29
CA TRP A 3 -4.62 -26.78 -16.63
C TRP A 3 -4.72 -25.32 -17.07
N ILE A 4 -5.23 -25.06 -18.28
CA ILE A 4 -5.41 -23.69 -18.82
C ILE A 4 -6.47 -22.93 -18.01
N ILE A 5 -7.55 -23.60 -17.62
CA ILE A 5 -8.62 -23.03 -16.79
C ILE A 5 -8.04 -22.66 -15.41
N GLY A 6 -7.21 -23.54 -14.83
CA GLY A 6 -6.51 -23.27 -13.58
C GLY A 6 -5.61 -22.02 -13.65
N ILE A 7 -4.85 -21.85 -14.74
CA ILE A 7 -4.00 -20.67 -14.96
C ILE A 7 -4.86 -19.40 -15.09
N ILE A 8 -5.97 -19.45 -15.84
CA ILE A 8 -6.86 -18.31 -16.01
C ILE A 8 -7.43 -17.86 -14.65
N VAL A 9 -7.93 -18.81 -13.84
CA VAL A 9 -8.46 -18.52 -12.50
C VAL A 9 -7.39 -17.90 -11.59
N LEU A 10 -6.17 -18.43 -11.61
CA LEU A 10 -5.05 -17.88 -10.84
C LEU A 10 -4.72 -16.44 -11.21
N VAL A 11 -4.69 -16.11 -12.50
CA VAL A 11 -4.43 -14.75 -13.00
C VAL A 11 -5.55 -13.79 -12.58
N PHE A 12 -6.80 -14.21 -12.66
CA PHE A 12 -7.94 -13.40 -12.22
C PHE A 12 -7.92 -13.13 -10.71
N LEU A 13 -7.62 -14.15 -9.90
CA LEU A 13 -7.48 -14.01 -8.45
C LEU A 13 -6.33 -13.05 -8.12
N ALA A 14 -5.15 -13.22 -8.73
CA ALA A 14 -4.01 -12.34 -8.49
C ALA A 14 -4.32 -10.86 -8.77
N LYS A 15 -5.20 -10.57 -9.75
CA LYS A 15 -5.65 -9.20 -10.07
C LYS A 15 -6.56 -8.62 -9.00
N LEU A 16 -7.43 -9.43 -8.38
CA LEU A 16 -8.33 -9.01 -7.30
C LEU A 16 -7.60 -8.73 -5.98
N PHE A 17 -6.54 -9.48 -5.68
CA PHE A 17 -5.74 -9.27 -4.47
C PHE A 17 -4.84 -8.04 -4.52
N LYS A 18 -4.66 -7.41 -5.70
CA LYS A 18 -3.80 -6.23 -5.82
C LYS A 18 -4.51 -4.99 -5.24
N PRO A 19 -3.96 -4.36 -4.18
CA PRO A 19 -4.55 -3.15 -3.62
C PRO A 19 -4.57 -2.08 -4.72
N SER A 20 -5.74 -1.54 -5.00
CA SER A 20 -5.93 -0.51 -6.02
C SER A 20 -6.34 0.84 -5.42
N ARG A 21 -6.62 0.87 -4.11
CA ARG A 21 -7.09 2.04 -3.38
C ARG A 21 -6.30 2.24 -2.10
N CYS A 22 -6.14 3.49 -1.71
CA CYS A 22 -5.48 3.88 -0.48
C CYS A 22 -6.42 3.65 0.71
N ASP A 23 -5.94 2.99 1.75
CA ASP A 23 -6.71 2.77 2.98
C ASP A 23 -6.94 4.08 3.77
N VAL A 24 -6.05 5.06 3.60
CA VAL A 24 -6.11 6.34 4.33
C VAL A 24 -7.00 7.36 3.65
N CYS A 25 -6.92 7.49 2.32
CA CYS A 25 -7.61 8.56 1.58
C CYS A 25 -8.61 8.06 0.53
N GLY A 26 -8.77 6.74 0.39
CA GLY A 26 -9.68 6.12 -0.60
C GLY A 26 -9.25 6.28 -2.06
N THR A 27 -8.25 7.11 -2.37
CA THR A 27 -7.84 7.40 -3.75
C THR A 27 -7.29 6.15 -4.43
N GLY A 28 -7.77 5.91 -5.66
CA GLY A 28 -7.26 4.86 -6.52
C GLY A 28 -5.83 5.15 -7.00
N PHE A 29 -4.98 4.14 -7.07
CA PHE A 29 -3.63 4.25 -7.62
C PHE A 29 -3.35 3.08 -8.58
N LYS A 30 -2.65 3.35 -9.68
CA LYS A 30 -2.51 2.38 -10.80
C LYS A 30 -1.30 1.44 -10.70
N ARG A 31 -0.21 1.86 -10.05
CA ARG A 31 1.07 1.13 -10.16
C ARG A 31 1.80 0.96 -8.83
N ASN A 32 2.00 2.07 -8.10
CA ASN A 32 2.80 2.07 -6.89
C ASN A 32 1.90 2.16 -5.66
N TYR A 33 2.12 1.25 -4.72
CA TYR A 33 1.56 1.28 -3.39
C TYR A 33 2.68 1.09 -2.38
N TYR A 34 2.49 1.68 -1.21
CA TYR A 34 3.41 1.57 -0.09
C TYR A 34 2.66 0.97 1.07
N THR A 35 3.37 0.26 1.94
CA THR A 35 2.74 -0.35 3.09
C THR A 35 3.24 0.29 4.36
N TRP A 36 2.32 0.71 5.22
CA TRP A 36 2.62 1.29 6.52
C TRP A 36 1.83 0.57 7.62
N LYS A 37 2.44 0.44 8.80
CA LYS A 37 1.74 -0.02 9.99
C LYS A 37 1.13 1.22 10.67
N ILE A 38 -0.20 1.33 10.64
CA ILE A 38 -0.96 2.40 11.29
C ILE A 38 -1.89 1.71 12.28
N ASP A 39 -1.84 2.11 13.55
CA ASP A 39 -2.69 1.56 14.60
C ASP A 39 -2.61 0.02 14.71
N GLY A 40 -1.40 -0.53 14.62
CA GLY A 40 -1.19 -1.99 14.66
C GLY A 40 -1.55 -2.73 13.37
N LYS A 41 -2.30 -2.13 12.44
CA LYS A 41 -2.75 -2.75 11.18
C LYS A 41 -1.87 -2.37 10.00
N LYS A 42 -1.71 -3.30 9.05
CA LYS A 42 -0.92 -3.12 7.82
C LYS A 42 -1.81 -2.49 6.75
N GLN A 43 -1.58 -1.22 6.45
CA GLN A 43 -2.39 -0.39 5.55
C GLN A 43 -1.67 -0.15 4.22
N HIS A 44 -2.42 -0.13 3.12
CA HIS A 44 -1.92 0.19 1.78
C HIS A 44 -2.12 1.67 1.46
N LEU A 45 -1.02 2.39 1.22
CA LEU A 45 -1.02 3.82 0.98
C LEU A 45 -0.67 4.15 -0.46
N CYS A 46 -1.36 5.16 -1.00
CA CYS A 46 -0.98 5.80 -2.26
C CYS A 46 0.34 6.59 -2.08
N PRO A 47 1.02 6.95 -3.19
CA PRO A 47 2.26 7.73 -3.15
C PRO A 47 2.15 9.04 -2.37
N ASN A 48 1.01 9.72 -2.46
CA ASN A 48 0.75 10.97 -1.76
C ASN A 48 0.69 10.78 -0.23
N CYS A 49 -0.13 9.84 0.26
CA CYS A 49 -0.21 9.52 1.69
C CYS A 49 1.12 9.00 2.24
N ASN A 50 1.83 8.17 1.45
CA ASN A 50 3.16 7.69 1.80
C ASN A 50 4.16 8.83 1.97
N SER A 51 4.16 9.84 1.08
CA SER A 51 5.04 11.01 1.20
C SER A 51 4.80 11.77 2.51
N LYS A 52 3.52 11.98 2.87
CA LYS A 52 3.15 12.61 4.14
C LYS A 52 3.63 11.80 5.35
N MET A 53 3.46 10.47 5.31
CA MET A 53 3.92 9.58 6.37
C MET A 53 5.44 9.62 6.54
N LYS A 54 6.20 9.58 5.44
CA LYS A 54 7.66 9.70 5.48
C LYS A 54 8.10 11.03 6.08
N LYS A 55 7.48 12.14 5.68
CA LYS A 55 7.77 13.46 6.23
C LYS A 55 7.53 13.51 7.74
N ARG A 56 6.39 13.00 8.23
CA ARG A 56 6.10 12.92 9.67
C ARG A 56 7.13 12.08 10.42
N LYS A 57 7.48 10.89 9.91
CA LYS A 57 8.48 10.03 10.54
C LYS A 57 9.86 10.70 10.60
N SER A 58 10.22 11.45 9.55
CA SER A 58 11.46 12.22 9.51
C SER A 58 11.47 13.38 10.52
N ASP A 59 10.36 14.11 10.64
CA ASP A 59 10.22 15.20 11.62
C ASP A 59 10.32 14.68 13.07
N ILE A 60 9.63 13.57 13.36
CA ILE A 60 9.70 12.90 14.66
C ILE A 60 11.14 12.46 14.94
N SER A 61 11.80 11.80 13.98
CA SER A 61 13.18 11.35 14.15
C SER A 61 14.17 12.51 14.30
N PHE A 62 13.89 13.67 13.69
CA PHE A 62 14.74 14.85 13.83
C PHE A 62 14.58 15.45 15.23
N LYS A 63 13.34 15.62 15.70
CA LYS A 63 13.04 16.11 17.05
C LYS A 63 13.57 15.17 18.14
N ASP A 64 13.45 13.87 17.96
CA ASP A 64 13.99 12.87 18.90
C ASP A 64 15.53 12.95 19.06
N ARG A 65 16.23 13.37 18.00
CA ARG A 65 17.70 13.45 18.01
C ARG A 65 18.25 14.80 18.46
N PHE A 66 17.53 15.88 18.21
CA PHE A 66 18.03 17.26 18.33
C PHE A 66 17.14 18.18 19.17
N GLY A 67 15.96 17.73 19.57
CA GLY A 67 14.99 18.47 20.36
C GLY A 67 14.99 18.09 21.83
#